data_AF-A0AAW7CSF3-F1
#
_entry.id   AF-A0AAW7CSF3-F1
#
_cell.length_a   1.000
_cell.length_b   1.000
_cell.length_c   1.000
_cell.angle_alpha   90.00
_cell.angle_beta   90.00
_cell.angle_gamma   90.00
#
_symmetry.space_group_name_H-M   'P 1'
#
loop_
_entity.id
_entity.type
_entity.pdbx_description
1 polymer ?
#
loop_
_entity_poly.entity_id
_entity_poly.type
_entity_poly.pdbx_seq_one_letter_code
_entity_poly.pdbx_strand_id
1 'polypeptide(L)'
;MINKKIYYCWSPDDSRYYPSGREPSENMRFKPKQGYGICEIASWLSADLPTGLKSVDIWINNLTNLPSSRAPDGFFGMGNAHWVMVTKNMVFIACEYVQEQRVLLTIDQLLYILEQYKTFLDGNYTDPDFPPEPIDVEYIAEGEEAMIIYAELEGSHGLFYLEE
;
A
#
# COMPACT_ATOMS: atom_id res chain seq x y z
N MET A 1 -12.44 7.53 8.86
CA MET A 1 -11.38 6.51 8.83
C MET A 1 -12.02 5.18 8.51
N ILE A 2 -11.46 4.47 7.53
CA ILE A 2 -11.94 3.22 6.97
C ILE A 2 -11.00 2.11 7.46
N ASN A 3 -11.55 1.06 8.05
CA ASN A 3 -10.80 -0.07 8.59
C ASN A 3 -10.99 -1.30 7.69
N LYS A 4 -9.90 -1.91 7.24
CA LYS A 4 -9.84 -3.08 6.34
C LYS A 4 -8.70 -4.01 6.73
N LYS A 5 -8.55 -5.11 6.00
CA LYS A 5 -7.44 -6.05 6.18
C LYS A 5 -6.77 -6.37 4.86
N ILE A 6 -5.44 -6.50 4.91
CA ILE A 6 -4.68 -7.22 3.87
C ILE A 6 -4.63 -8.67 4.29
N TYR A 7 -5.20 -9.54 3.45
CA TYR A 7 -5.10 -10.99 3.60
C TYR A 7 -3.92 -11.53 2.80
N TYR A 8 -3.53 -12.77 3.08
CA TYR A 8 -2.53 -13.48 2.30
C TYR A 8 -3.18 -14.61 1.52
N CYS A 9 -3.08 -14.54 0.19
CA CYS A 9 -3.64 -15.54 -0.71
C CYS A 9 -2.54 -16.51 -1.15
N TRP A 10 -2.84 -17.81 -1.14
CA TRP A 10 -1.92 -18.84 -1.62
C TRP A 10 -1.90 -18.86 -3.15
N SER A 11 -0.71 -18.81 -3.75
CA SER A 11 -0.48 -19.10 -5.16
C SER A 11 0.01 -20.54 -5.31
N PRO A 12 -0.79 -21.46 -5.87
CA PRO A 12 -0.34 -22.83 -6.12
C PRO A 12 0.84 -22.90 -7.09
N ASP A 13 0.86 -22.03 -8.10
CA ASP A 13 1.87 -22.02 -9.15
C ASP A 13 3.25 -21.61 -8.62
N ASP A 14 3.27 -20.61 -7.74
CA ASP A 14 4.51 -20.12 -7.13
C ASP A 14 4.82 -20.79 -5.78
N SER A 15 3.91 -21.63 -5.27
CA SER A 15 3.97 -22.26 -3.95
C SER A 15 4.30 -21.25 -2.83
N ARG A 16 3.66 -20.08 -2.85
CA ARG A 16 3.89 -18.99 -1.89
C ARG A 16 2.63 -18.17 -1.66
N TYR A 17 2.61 -17.47 -0.53
CA TYR A 17 1.60 -16.45 -0.25
C TYR A 17 1.95 -15.10 -0.88
N TYR A 18 0.92 -14.30 -1.20
CA TYR A 18 1.05 -12.91 -1.60
C TYR A 18 -0.03 -12.06 -0.92
N PRO A 19 0.24 -10.77 -0.63
CA PRO A 19 -0.75 -9.90 -0.01
C PRO A 19 -1.91 -9.60 -0.97
N SER A 20 -3.11 -9.51 -0.44
CA SER A 20 -4.36 -9.31 -1.17
C SER A 20 -5.28 -8.37 -0.41
N GLY A 21 -5.78 -7.34 -1.09
CA GLY A 21 -6.86 -6.49 -0.59
C GLY A 21 -8.24 -7.14 -0.66
N ARG A 22 -8.34 -8.40 -1.11
CA ARG A 22 -9.57 -9.19 -1.17
C ARG A 22 -9.54 -10.30 -0.14
N GLU A 23 -10.72 -10.63 0.39
CA GLU A 23 -10.85 -11.84 1.21
C GLU A 23 -10.53 -13.09 0.38
N PRO A 24 -9.98 -14.17 0.99
CA PRO A 24 -9.62 -15.40 0.27
C PRO A 24 -10.79 -16.04 -0.50
N SER A 25 -12.03 -15.79 -0.08
CA SER A 25 -13.24 -16.33 -0.73
C SER A 25 -13.76 -15.50 -1.91
N GLU A 26 -13.21 -14.30 -2.14
CA GLU A 26 -13.70 -13.39 -3.17
C GLU A 26 -13.25 -13.81 -4.58
N ASN A 27 -14.17 -13.67 -5.53
CA ASN A 27 -13.85 -13.86 -6.94
C ASN A 27 -13.30 -12.56 -7.54
N MET A 28 -12.07 -12.64 -8.09
CA MET A 28 -11.35 -11.50 -8.67
C MET A 28 -12.08 -10.80 -9.83
N ARG A 29 -13.04 -11.45 -10.47
CA ARG A 29 -13.82 -10.89 -11.59
C ARG A 29 -14.84 -9.84 -11.16
N PHE A 30 -15.15 -9.75 -9.87
CA PHE A 30 -16.11 -8.79 -9.33
C PHE A 30 -15.41 -7.66 -8.59
N LYS A 31 -16.14 -6.56 -8.38
CA LYS A 31 -15.69 -5.44 -7.55
C LYS A 31 -15.25 -5.95 -6.17
N PRO A 32 -14.08 -5.54 -5.65
CA PRO A 32 -13.63 -5.96 -4.33
C PRO A 32 -14.61 -5.51 -3.26
N LYS A 33 -15.02 -6.43 -2.39
CA LYS A 33 -15.93 -6.11 -1.27
C LYS A 33 -15.28 -5.17 -0.27
N GLN A 34 -13.97 -5.33 -0.07
CA GLN A 34 -13.23 -4.50 0.87
C GLN A 34 -13.00 -3.06 0.36
N GLY A 35 -13.01 -2.83 -0.96
CA GLY A 35 -12.70 -1.53 -1.56
C GLY A 35 -11.44 -1.57 -2.41
N TYR A 36 -11.25 -0.52 -3.21
CA TYR A 36 -10.08 -0.44 -4.10
C TYR A 36 -8.84 0.11 -3.40
N GLY A 37 -8.99 0.88 -2.31
CA GLY A 37 -7.85 1.44 -1.59
C GLY A 37 -7.00 0.38 -0.90
N ILE A 38 -7.64 -0.61 -0.26
CA ILE A 38 -6.89 -1.75 0.31
C ILE A 38 -6.26 -2.64 -0.76
N CYS A 39 -6.90 -2.74 -1.93
CA CYS A 39 -6.32 -3.43 -3.08
C CYS A 39 -5.07 -2.70 -3.57
N GLU A 40 -5.08 -1.38 -3.60
CA GLU A 40 -3.92 -0.58 -3.98
C GLU A 40 -2.73 -0.79 -3.05
N ILE A 41 -2.95 -0.77 -1.72
CA ILE A 41 -1.87 -1.03 -0.75
C ILE A 41 -1.30 -2.45 -0.95
N ALA A 42 -2.15 -3.45 -1.08
CA ALA A 42 -1.70 -4.84 -1.26
C ALA A 42 -0.94 -5.03 -2.59
N SER A 43 -1.44 -4.44 -3.68
CA SER A 43 -0.78 -4.44 -4.99
C SER A 43 0.59 -3.81 -4.90
N TRP A 44 0.71 -2.62 -4.31
CA TRP A 44 1.98 -1.92 -4.11
C TRP A 44 3.00 -2.76 -3.33
N LEU A 45 2.60 -3.35 -2.19
CA LEU A 45 3.48 -4.24 -1.42
C LEU A 45 3.98 -5.42 -2.27
N SER A 46 3.08 -6.06 -3.04
CA SER A 46 3.41 -7.22 -3.86
C SER A 46 4.27 -6.89 -5.08
N ALA A 47 4.04 -5.75 -5.72
CA ALA A 47 4.67 -5.39 -6.99
C ALA A 47 6.01 -4.70 -6.77
N ASP A 48 6.09 -3.82 -5.76
CA ASP A 48 7.23 -2.92 -5.56
C ASP A 48 8.12 -3.32 -4.41
N LEU A 49 7.61 -4.17 -3.51
CA LEU A 49 8.36 -4.75 -2.40
C LEU A 49 8.26 -6.30 -2.37
N PRO A 50 8.38 -7.02 -3.51
CA PRO A 50 8.04 -8.45 -3.58
C PRO A 50 8.94 -9.38 -2.73
N THR A 51 10.22 -9.02 -2.51
CA THR A 51 11.21 -9.93 -1.91
C THR A 51 12.26 -9.25 -1.03
N GLY A 52 12.19 -7.92 -0.86
CA GLY A 52 13.28 -7.17 -0.29
C GLY A 52 13.03 -6.74 1.15
N LEU A 53 13.39 -7.56 2.15
CA LEU A 53 13.48 -7.09 3.55
C LEU A 53 14.31 -5.80 3.64
N LYS A 54 15.42 -5.73 2.90
CA LYS A 54 16.24 -4.53 2.76
C LYS A 54 15.50 -3.36 2.12
N SER A 55 14.65 -3.62 1.12
CA SER A 55 13.83 -2.58 0.50
C SER A 55 12.83 -2.03 1.51
N VAL A 56 12.13 -2.90 2.25
CA VAL A 56 11.22 -2.51 3.32
C VAL A 56 11.94 -1.69 4.39
N ASP A 57 13.13 -2.12 4.83
CA ASP A 57 13.96 -1.37 5.78
C ASP A 57 14.34 0.02 5.27
N ILE A 58 14.67 0.16 3.97
CA ILE A 58 14.95 1.47 3.36
C ILE A 58 13.71 2.37 3.42
N TRP A 59 12.53 1.83 3.09
CA TRP A 59 11.27 2.57 3.17
C TRP A 59 10.95 3.03 4.59
N ILE A 60 11.04 2.13 5.57
CA ILE A 60 10.83 2.45 6.99
C ILE A 60 11.80 3.54 7.45
N ASN A 61 13.09 3.39 7.15
CA ASN A 61 14.09 4.38 7.53
C ASN A 61 13.84 5.75 6.87
N ASN A 62 13.47 5.77 5.59
CA ASN A 62 13.21 7.01 4.87
C ASN A 62 11.97 7.72 5.42
N LEU A 63 10.88 7.01 5.67
CA LEU A 63 9.65 7.56 6.25
C LEU A 63 9.88 8.08 7.66
N THR A 64 10.60 7.32 8.50
CA THR A 64 10.90 7.71 9.89
C THR A 64 11.74 8.99 9.95
N ASN A 65 12.70 9.15 9.05
CA ASN A 65 13.60 10.31 9.01
C ASN A 65 13.06 11.47 8.15
N LEU A 66 11.95 11.27 7.44
CA LEU A 66 11.39 12.23 6.48
C LEU A 66 11.19 13.64 7.07
N PRO A 67 10.67 13.83 8.31
CA PRO A 67 10.49 15.17 8.88
C PRO A 67 11.78 15.98 9.04
N SER A 68 12.93 15.30 9.09
CA SER A 68 14.26 15.91 9.23
C SER A 68 15.03 16.01 7.90
N SER A 69 14.43 15.54 6.80
CA SER A 69 15.06 15.50 5.49
C SER A 69 15.06 16.87 4.79
N ARG A 70 15.85 17.01 3.71
CA ARG A 70 15.88 18.23 2.90
C ARG A 70 14.63 18.43 2.05
N ALA A 71 13.84 17.37 1.84
CA ALA A 71 12.61 17.37 1.05
C ALA A 71 11.59 16.49 1.79
N PRO A 72 10.94 17.02 2.86
CA PRO A 72 10.05 16.25 3.71
C PRO A 72 8.70 15.92 3.05
N ASP A 73 8.41 16.49 1.88
CA ASP A 73 7.17 16.38 1.14
C ASP A 73 7.44 16.19 -0.37
N GLY A 74 6.40 15.76 -1.08
CA GLY A 74 6.37 15.55 -2.53
C GLY A 74 6.39 14.08 -2.92
N PHE A 75 6.96 13.82 -4.08
CA PHE A 75 7.12 12.46 -4.61
C PHE A 75 8.10 11.67 -3.75
N PHE A 76 7.62 10.62 -3.08
CA PHE A 76 8.40 9.81 -2.15
C PHE A 76 8.99 8.58 -2.84
N GLY A 77 8.25 8.00 -3.79
CA GLY A 77 8.75 6.88 -4.59
C GLY A 77 7.81 6.51 -5.73
N MET A 78 8.37 5.85 -6.74
CA MET A 78 7.63 5.18 -7.80
C MET A 78 8.13 3.75 -7.90
N GLY A 79 7.17 2.85 -8.02
CA GLY A 79 7.36 1.45 -8.30
C GLY A 79 7.27 1.11 -9.78
N ASN A 80 6.88 -0.12 -10.06
CA ASN A 80 6.55 -0.64 -11.38
C ASN A 80 5.31 0.08 -11.97
N ALA A 81 4.28 0.30 -11.14
CA ALA A 81 3.02 0.92 -11.57
C ALA A 81 2.36 1.80 -10.49
N HIS A 82 3.03 2.02 -9.36
CA HIS A 82 2.46 2.68 -8.20
C HIS A 82 3.27 3.92 -7.82
N TRP A 83 2.53 4.99 -7.53
CA TRP A 83 3.05 6.29 -7.14
C TRP A 83 2.81 6.47 -5.65
N VAL A 84 3.87 6.76 -4.88
CA VAL A 84 3.76 7.11 -3.47
C VAL A 84 4.19 8.55 -3.29
N MET A 85 3.27 9.38 -2.83
CA MET A 85 3.49 10.78 -2.55
C MET A 85 3.21 11.07 -1.08
N VAL A 86 4.00 11.95 -0.49
CA VAL A 86 3.86 12.34 0.91
C VAL A 86 3.68 13.85 1.00
N THR A 87 2.70 14.30 1.75
CA THR A 87 2.53 15.72 2.10
C THR A 87 2.14 15.83 3.56
N LYS A 88 2.94 16.54 4.36
CA LYS A 88 2.81 16.64 5.82
C LYS A 88 2.87 15.24 6.45
N ASN A 89 1.78 14.80 7.09
CA ASN A 89 1.68 13.44 7.68
C ASN A 89 0.85 12.48 6.81
N MET A 90 0.54 12.86 5.57
CA MET A 90 -0.33 12.10 4.69
C MET A 90 0.47 11.42 3.59
N VAL A 91 0.17 10.15 3.35
CA VAL A 91 0.68 9.33 2.26
C VAL A 91 -0.46 9.09 1.29
N PHE A 92 -0.24 9.40 0.02
CA PHE A 92 -1.12 9.03 -1.06
C PHE A 92 -0.44 7.99 -1.94
N ILE A 93 -1.11 6.86 -2.16
CA ILE A 93 -0.64 5.76 -3.00
C ILE A 93 -1.64 5.59 -4.15
N ALA A 94 -1.16 5.53 -5.39
CA ALA A 94 -2.00 5.43 -6.57
C ALA A 94 -1.40 4.54 -7.66
N CYS A 95 -2.23 3.72 -8.29
CA CYS A 95 -1.89 2.98 -9.49
C CYS A 95 -1.97 3.89 -10.72
N GLU A 96 -0.97 3.80 -11.58
CA GLU A 96 -0.93 4.50 -12.88
C GLU A 96 -2.05 4.02 -13.82
N TYR A 97 -2.41 2.74 -13.76
CA TYR A 97 -3.29 2.10 -14.75
C TYR A 97 -4.74 1.92 -14.30
N VAL A 98 -5.02 2.05 -13.00
CA VAL A 98 -6.35 1.79 -12.43
C VAL A 98 -6.76 2.95 -11.53
N GLN A 99 -7.58 3.85 -12.06
CA GLN A 99 -7.95 5.10 -11.37
C GLN A 99 -8.66 4.87 -10.04
N GLU A 100 -9.39 3.76 -9.88
CA GLU A 100 -10.04 3.44 -8.61
C GLU A 100 -9.05 3.00 -7.53
N GLN A 101 -7.87 2.50 -7.93
CA GLN A 101 -6.82 2.06 -7.01
C GLN A 101 -5.97 3.26 -6.57
N ARG A 102 -6.58 4.03 -5.67
CA ARG A 102 -5.99 5.20 -5.01
C ARG A 102 -6.34 5.14 -3.54
N VAL A 103 -5.42 5.53 -2.67
CA VAL A 103 -5.64 5.48 -1.22
C VAL A 103 -4.85 6.58 -0.52
N LEU A 104 -5.49 7.19 0.48
CA LEU A 104 -4.89 8.19 1.35
C LEU A 104 -4.84 7.63 2.77
N LEU A 105 -3.65 7.59 3.37
CA LEU A 105 -3.41 7.11 4.73
C LEU A 105 -2.36 7.98 5.44
N THR A 106 -2.08 7.72 6.71
CA THR A 106 -1.03 8.45 7.45
C THR A 106 0.33 7.78 7.29
N ILE A 107 1.42 8.53 7.54
CA ILE A 107 2.77 7.95 7.62
C ILE A 107 2.84 6.86 8.69
N ASP A 108 2.25 7.11 9.87
CA ASP A 108 2.22 6.14 10.97
C ASP A 108 1.57 4.81 10.55
N GLN A 109 0.46 4.88 9.81
CA GLN A 109 -0.18 3.67 9.30
C GLN A 109 0.71 2.97 8.27
N LEU A 110 1.33 3.71 7.35
CA LEU A 110 2.21 3.11 6.36
C LEU A 110 3.40 2.40 7.03
N LEU A 111 3.99 3.01 8.05
CA LEU A 111 5.05 2.41 8.86
C LEU A 111 4.57 1.13 9.54
N TYR A 112 3.38 1.14 10.16
CA TYR A 112 2.78 -0.05 10.74
C TYR A 112 2.63 -1.18 9.71
N ILE A 113 2.08 -0.88 8.52
CA ILE A 113 1.89 -1.85 7.45
C ILE A 113 3.23 -2.46 7.00
N LEU A 114 4.26 -1.61 6.84
CA LEU A 114 5.59 -2.07 6.44
C LEU A 114 6.24 -2.98 7.49
N GLU A 115 6.08 -2.71 8.78
CA GLU A 115 6.59 -3.58 9.85
C GLU A 115 5.85 -4.93 9.90
N GLN A 116 4.53 -4.96 9.70
CA GLN A 116 3.78 -6.21 9.59
C GLN A 116 4.17 -6.99 8.32
N TYR A 117 4.33 -6.29 7.20
CA TYR A 117 4.75 -6.89 5.94
C TYR A 117 6.18 -7.46 6.03
N LYS A 118 7.08 -6.81 6.76
CA LYS A 118 8.41 -7.33 7.07
C LYS A 118 8.34 -8.64 7.85
N THR A 119 7.45 -8.74 8.83
CA THR A 119 7.22 -9.99 9.57
C THR A 119 6.77 -11.11 8.64
N PHE A 120 5.90 -10.80 7.67
CA PHE A 120 5.50 -11.75 6.63
C PHE A 120 6.68 -12.17 5.73
N LEU A 121 7.51 -11.24 5.29
CA LEU A 121 8.66 -11.55 4.42
C LEU A 121 9.73 -12.41 5.13
N ASP A 122 9.87 -12.28 6.45
CA ASP A 122 10.82 -13.06 7.26
C ASP A 122 10.29 -14.45 7.65
N GLY A 123 8.96 -14.64 7.58
CA GLY A 123 8.32 -15.89 7.93
C GLY A 123 8.44 -16.98 6.86
N ASN A 124 8.39 -18.25 7.31
CA ASN A 124 8.41 -19.41 6.42
C ASN A 124 6.98 -19.91 6.16
N TYR A 125 6.31 -19.33 5.15
CA TYR A 125 4.93 -19.66 4.80
C TYR A 125 4.86 -20.55 3.55
N THR A 126 5.14 -21.84 3.75
CA THR A 126 5.15 -22.86 2.70
C THR A 126 3.97 -23.84 2.78
N ASP A 127 3.15 -23.74 3.83
CA ASP A 127 2.00 -24.60 4.06
C ASP A 127 0.69 -23.80 3.82
N PRO A 128 -0.13 -24.18 2.82
CA PRO A 128 -1.39 -23.49 2.52
C PRO A 128 -2.44 -23.58 3.64
N ASP A 129 -2.32 -24.54 4.56
CA ASP A 129 -3.26 -24.73 5.68
C ASP A 129 -2.92 -23.82 6.88
N PHE A 130 -1.76 -23.15 6.86
CA PHE A 130 -1.29 -22.25 7.90
C PHE A 130 -0.93 -20.87 7.32
N PRO A 131 -1.93 -20.05 6.95
CA PRO A 131 -1.69 -18.74 6.37
C PRO A 131 -1.07 -17.77 7.38
N PRO A 132 -0.31 -16.76 6.90
CA PRO A 132 0.09 -15.64 7.73
C PRO A 132 -1.11 -14.88 8.29
N GLU A 133 -0.93 -14.25 9.45
CA GLU A 133 -1.93 -13.37 10.04
C GLU A 133 -2.22 -12.16 9.12
N PRO A 134 -3.50 -11.76 8.94
CA PRO A 134 -3.83 -10.57 8.17
C PRO A 134 -3.27 -9.29 8.79
N ILE A 135 -2.94 -8.30 7.95
CA ILE A 135 -2.54 -6.96 8.41
C ILE A 135 -3.79 -6.09 8.55
N ASP A 136 -4.02 -5.53 9.74
CA ASP A 136 -5.05 -4.52 9.96
C ASP A 136 -4.65 -3.18 9.31
N VAL A 137 -5.56 -2.57 8.55
CA VAL A 137 -5.28 -1.34 7.81
C VAL A 137 -6.34 -0.29 8.08
N GLU A 138 -5.89 0.90 8.45
CA GLU A 138 -6.71 2.10 8.59
C GLU A 138 -6.34 3.16 7.55
N TYR A 139 -7.29 3.63 6.74
CA TYR A 139 -7.04 4.70 5.78
C TYR A 139 -8.15 5.76 5.81
N ILE A 140 -7.84 6.93 5.25
CA ILE A 140 -8.69 8.12 5.32
C ILE A 140 -9.77 8.04 4.23
N ALA A 141 -9.33 7.80 2.99
CA ALA A 141 -10.18 7.75 1.80
C ALA A 141 -9.57 6.85 0.73
N GLU A 142 -10.37 6.48 -0.27
CA GLU A 142 -9.93 5.73 -1.45
C GLU A 142 -10.53 6.31 -2.75
N GLY A 143 -9.97 5.93 -3.90
CA GLY A 143 -10.43 6.35 -5.22
C GLY A 143 -10.36 7.85 -5.43
N GLU A 144 -11.39 8.40 -6.07
CA GLU A 144 -11.48 9.83 -6.39
C GLU A 144 -11.47 10.73 -5.15
N GLU A 145 -12.12 10.31 -4.07
CA GLU A 145 -12.16 11.07 -2.82
C GLU A 145 -10.76 11.23 -2.21
N ALA A 146 -9.93 10.18 -2.25
CA ALA A 146 -8.54 10.25 -1.81
C ALA A 146 -7.73 11.26 -2.62
N MET A 147 -7.96 11.31 -3.93
CA MET A 147 -7.28 12.24 -4.83
C MET A 147 -7.68 13.69 -4.56
N ILE A 148 -8.99 13.97 -4.43
CA ILE A 148 -9.51 15.30 -4.09
C ILE A 148 -8.91 15.78 -2.76
N ILE A 149 -8.98 14.96 -1.71
CA ILE A 149 -8.46 15.34 -0.40
C ILE A 149 -6.96 15.63 -0.47
N TYR A 150 -6.18 14.80 -1.17
CA TYR A 150 -4.74 15.02 -1.31
C TYR A 150 -4.44 16.30 -2.11
N ALA A 151 -5.20 16.58 -3.18
CA ALA A 151 -5.05 17.77 -4.01
C ALA A 151 -5.27 19.07 -3.21
N GLU A 152 -6.17 19.04 -2.24
CA GLU A 152 -6.50 20.19 -1.40
C GLU A 152 -5.51 20.42 -0.25
N LEU A 153 -4.59 19.48 0.02
CA LEU A 153 -3.55 19.68 1.02
C LEU A 153 -2.60 20.79 0.58
N GLU A 154 -2.49 21.83 1.41
CA GLU A 154 -1.47 22.86 1.22
C GLU A 154 -0.06 22.24 1.12
N GLY A 155 0.62 22.51 0.01
CA GLY A 155 1.94 21.96 -0.31
C GLY A 155 1.91 20.64 -1.08
N SER A 156 0.73 20.11 -1.44
CA SER A 156 0.64 18.90 -2.25
C SER A 156 1.08 19.15 -3.68
N HIS A 157 1.82 18.17 -4.21
CA HIS A 157 2.36 18.18 -5.56
C HIS A 157 2.35 16.75 -6.13
N GLY A 158 2.44 16.61 -7.46
CA GLY A 158 2.64 15.32 -8.13
C GLY A 158 1.38 14.65 -8.69
N LEU A 159 0.18 15.21 -8.49
CA LEU A 159 -1.06 14.62 -9.02
C LEU A 159 -1.19 14.68 -10.54
N PHE A 160 -0.47 15.58 -11.21
CA PHE A 160 -0.48 15.74 -12.67
C PHE A 160 0.06 14.51 -13.44
N TYR A 161 0.67 13.55 -12.74
CA TYR A 161 1.09 12.26 -13.32
C TYR A 161 -0.04 11.22 -13.35
N LEU A 162 -1.23 11.53 -12.80
CA LEU A 162 -2.35 10.59 -12.65
C LEU A 162 -3.59 10.95 -13.47
N GLU A 163 -3.56 12.11 -14.13
CA GLU A 163 -4.61 12.60 -15.03
C GLU A 163 -4.09 12.51 -16.49
N GLU A 164 -4.26 11.33 -17.11
CA GLU A 164 -4.28 11.21 -18.59
C GLU A 164 -5.72 11.21 -19.11
#